data_AF-D4K556-F1
#
_entry.id   AF-D4K556-F1
#
_cell.length_a   1.000
_cell.length_b   1.000
_cell.length_c   1.000
_cell.angle_alpha   90.00
_cell.angle_beta   90.00
_cell.angle_gamma   90.00
#
_symmetry.space_group_name_H-M   'P 1'
#
loop_
_entity.id
_entity.type
_entity.pdbx_description
1 polymer ?
#
loop_
_entity_poly.entity_id
_entity_poly.type
_entity_poly.pdbx_seq_one_letter_code
_entity_poly.pdbx_strand_id
1 'polypeptide(L)'
;MTPEGTFPICFAFSTKEKNTMLYSKIIKEDSVWVCDPESIYYNTLQSKNDPYKDWADKGGAENMYPKFSKGSSNACICFGFNGDGLSAYSATPYAGSASFIDGVGENGNMNSGYGDIKILGKDMTKLLSYLCANDNPVITIKSAQ
;
A
#
# COMPACT_ATOMS: atom_id res chain seq x y z
N MET A 1 7.10 -13.13 1.73
CA MET A 1 8.47 -12.80 1.27
C MET A 1 8.35 -11.67 0.27
N THR A 2 9.20 -10.66 0.35
CA THR A 2 9.18 -9.54 -0.60
C THR A 2 9.59 -10.04 -1.99
N PRO A 3 8.84 -9.73 -3.05
CA PRO A 3 9.11 -10.24 -4.39
C PRO A 3 10.34 -9.56 -5.00
N GLU A 4 11.22 -10.33 -5.63
CA GLU A 4 12.25 -9.79 -6.49
C GLU A 4 11.66 -9.32 -7.82
N GLY A 5 12.22 -8.25 -8.38
CA GLY A 5 11.76 -7.71 -9.66
C GLY A 5 11.87 -6.19 -9.75
N THR A 6 11.37 -5.64 -10.84
CA THR A 6 11.19 -4.20 -11.02
C THR A 6 9.71 -3.92 -11.20
N PHE A 7 9.17 -3.07 -10.34
CA PHE A 7 7.73 -2.78 -10.27
C PHE A 7 7.48 -1.28 -10.39
N PRO A 8 6.39 -0.85 -11.05
CA PRO A 8 6.00 0.55 -11.05
C PRO A 8 5.62 0.99 -9.64
N ILE A 9 5.97 2.22 -9.27
CA ILE A 9 5.40 2.90 -8.11
C ILE A 9 4.01 3.39 -8.50
N CYS A 10 2.97 2.92 -7.81
CA CYS A 10 1.59 3.21 -8.16
C CYS A 10 1.10 4.49 -7.50
N PHE A 11 1.04 4.53 -6.15
CA PHE A 11 0.54 5.68 -5.41
C PHE A 11 1.03 5.71 -3.98
N ALA A 12 1.07 6.90 -3.39
CA ALA A 12 1.30 7.10 -1.97
C ALA A 12 -0.03 7.13 -1.21
N PHE A 13 -0.04 6.71 0.05
CA PHE A 13 -1.23 6.81 0.90
C PHE A 13 -0.91 7.04 2.37
N SER A 14 -1.71 7.89 3.01
CA SER A 14 -1.65 8.16 4.44
C SER A 14 -2.92 8.89 4.89
N THR A 15 -3.06 9.21 6.18
CA THR A 15 -4.22 10.00 6.68
C THR A 15 -4.12 11.51 6.42
N LYS A 16 -2.98 11.98 5.90
CA LYS A 16 -2.72 13.40 5.61
C LYS A 16 -2.04 13.56 4.25
N GLU A 17 -2.14 14.75 3.68
CA GLU A 17 -1.33 15.07 2.50
C GLU A 17 0.16 15.01 2.84
N LYS A 18 0.96 14.63 1.84
CA LYS A 18 2.42 14.54 1.92
C LYS A 18 3.01 15.38 0.81
N ASN A 19 4.22 15.89 1.02
CA ASN A 19 4.95 16.59 -0.02
C ASN A 19 5.43 15.60 -1.08
N THR A 20 4.65 15.41 -2.14
CA THR A 20 4.96 14.53 -3.26
C THR A 20 4.19 14.96 -4.51
N MET A 21 4.74 14.66 -5.69
CA MET A 21 4.04 14.79 -6.96
C MET A 21 3.51 13.44 -7.47
N LEU A 22 3.55 12.39 -6.63
CA LEU A 22 2.84 11.14 -6.90
C LEU A 22 1.34 11.31 -6.70
N TYR A 23 0.58 10.52 -7.46
CA TYR A 23 -0.81 10.29 -7.12
C TYR A 23 -0.92 9.77 -5.69
N SER A 24 -1.82 10.36 -4.90
CA SER A 24 -1.95 10.10 -3.48
C SER A 24 -3.38 9.82 -3.07
N LYS A 25 -3.57 8.88 -2.14
CA LYS A 25 -4.86 8.54 -1.53
C LYS A 25 -4.87 8.92 -0.04
N ILE A 26 -5.91 9.62 0.38
CA ILE A 26 -6.15 9.90 1.80
C ILE A 26 -6.92 8.73 2.41
N ILE A 27 -6.32 8.11 3.42
CA ILE A 27 -6.90 7.04 4.22
C ILE A 27 -7.87 7.62 5.25
N LYS A 28 -9.08 7.08 5.26
CA LYS A 28 -10.19 7.42 6.16
C LYS A 28 -10.62 6.19 6.96
N GLU A 29 -11.48 6.35 7.96
CA GLU A 29 -11.96 5.26 8.83
C GLU A 29 -12.69 4.12 8.11
N ASP A 30 -13.17 4.38 6.90
CA ASP A 30 -13.81 3.42 6.02
C ASP A 30 -12.85 2.81 4.99
N SER A 31 -11.60 3.26 4.91
CA SER A 31 -10.62 2.74 3.97
C SER A 31 -10.14 1.34 4.37
N VAL A 32 -10.33 0.39 3.46
CA VAL A 32 -9.95 -1.01 3.64
C VAL A 32 -9.10 -1.49 2.48
N TRP A 33 -8.17 -2.40 2.76
CA TRP A 33 -7.48 -3.14 1.72
C TRP A 33 -8.16 -4.49 1.56
N VAL A 34 -8.66 -4.79 0.36
CA VAL A 34 -9.40 -6.03 0.11
C VAL A 34 -8.42 -7.19 -0.02
N CYS A 35 -8.59 -8.19 0.84
CA CYS A 35 -7.74 -9.38 0.92
C CYS A 35 -8.46 -10.65 0.45
N ASP A 36 -9.75 -10.55 0.15
CA ASP A 36 -10.58 -11.64 -0.35
C ASP A 36 -10.19 -12.00 -1.81
N PRO A 37 -9.61 -13.19 -2.07
CA PRO A 37 -9.21 -13.58 -3.42
C PRO A 37 -10.38 -13.80 -4.38
N GLU A 38 -11.60 -14.00 -3.86
CA GLU A 38 -12.80 -14.17 -4.69
C GLU A 38 -13.44 -12.82 -5.07
N SER A 39 -13.01 -11.72 -4.44
CA SER A 39 -13.48 -10.37 -4.77
C SER A 39 -12.83 -9.87 -6.05
N ILE A 40 -13.62 -9.19 -6.89
CA ILE A 40 -13.09 -8.49 -8.07
C ILE A 40 -12.15 -7.35 -7.68
N TYR A 41 -12.22 -6.91 -6.42
CA TYR A 41 -11.39 -5.88 -5.82
C TYR A 41 -10.20 -6.44 -5.05
N TYR A 42 -9.88 -7.74 -5.17
CA TYR A 42 -8.71 -8.33 -4.53
C TYR A 42 -7.44 -7.48 -4.73
N ASN A 43 -6.67 -7.30 -3.66
CA ASN A 43 -5.46 -6.46 -3.61
C ASN A 43 -5.68 -4.97 -3.96
N THR A 44 -6.85 -4.40 -3.66
CA THR A 44 -7.11 -2.97 -3.88
C THR A 44 -7.50 -2.23 -2.60
N LEU A 45 -7.22 -0.92 -2.57
CA LEU A 45 -7.71 0.01 -1.57
C LEU A 45 -9.12 0.47 -1.92
N GLN A 46 -10.10 0.12 -1.10
CA GLN A 46 -11.52 0.45 -1.27
C GLN A 46 -12.12 1.12 -0.04
N SER A 47 -13.37 1.56 -0.16
CA SER A 47 -14.19 1.92 1.01
C SER A 47 -15.02 0.72 1.46
N LYS A 48 -15.11 0.49 2.77
CA LYS A 48 -16.02 -0.50 3.37
C LYS A 48 -17.50 -0.19 3.08
N ASN A 49 -17.80 1.06 2.72
CA ASN A 49 -19.13 1.56 2.41
C ASN A 49 -19.42 1.58 0.90
N ASP A 50 -18.55 1.00 0.07
CA ASP A 50 -18.80 0.88 -1.37
C ASP A 50 -20.09 0.06 -1.61
N PRO A 51 -21.10 0.61 -2.34
CA PRO A 51 -22.34 -0.12 -2.63
C PRO A 51 -22.14 -1.35 -3.53
N TYR A 52 -21.01 -1.45 -4.23
CA TYR A 52 -20.64 -2.57 -5.10
C TYR A 52 -19.66 -3.55 -4.44
N LYS A 53 -19.40 -3.38 -3.14
CA LYS A 53 -18.59 -4.31 -2.36
C LYS A 53 -19.09 -5.75 -2.49
N ASP A 54 -18.17 -6.65 -2.80
CA ASP A 54 -18.39 -8.09 -2.96
C ASP A 54 -17.58 -8.95 -1.98
N TRP A 55 -16.83 -8.33 -1.05
CA TRP A 55 -16.04 -9.02 -0.02
C TRP A 55 -16.73 -9.03 1.35
N ALA A 56 -16.38 -10.01 2.18
CA ALA A 56 -16.91 -10.11 3.55
C ALA A 56 -16.32 -9.04 4.50
N ASP A 57 -17.13 -8.53 5.44
CA ASP A 57 -16.67 -7.60 6.49
C ASP A 57 -15.58 -8.18 7.40
N LYS A 58 -15.69 -9.47 7.70
CA LYS A 58 -14.76 -10.18 8.57
C LYS A 58 -13.85 -11.07 7.74
N GLY A 59 -12.58 -10.72 7.68
CA GLY A 59 -11.55 -11.49 6.99
C GLY A 59 -11.44 -11.25 5.48
N GLY A 60 -12.42 -10.58 4.86
CA GLY A 60 -12.36 -10.22 3.43
C GLY A 60 -11.59 -8.93 3.14
N ALA A 61 -11.37 -8.08 4.15
CA ALA A 61 -10.56 -6.88 4.00
C ALA A 61 -9.91 -6.46 5.33
N GLU A 62 -8.79 -5.75 5.22
CA GLU A 62 -8.06 -5.18 6.34
C GLU A 62 -8.34 -3.68 6.48
N ASN A 63 -8.62 -3.22 7.70
CA ASN A 63 -8.80 -1.79 7.95
C ASN A 63 -7.46 -1.06 7.92
N MET A 64 -7.32 -0.10 7.00
CA MET A 64 -6.07 0.63 6.80
C MET A 64 -5.91 1.81 7.75
N TYR A 65 -7.00 2.37 8.27
CA TYR A 65 -6.96 3.58 9.09
C TYR A 65 -6.16 3.42 10.40
N PRO A 66 -6.32 2.35 11.20
CA PRO A 66 -5.59 2.17 12.45
C PRO A 66 -4.07 2.25 12.30
N LYS A 67 -3.52 1.78 11.17
CA LYS A 67 -2.09 1.80 10.89
C LYS A 67 -1.53 3.23 10.95
N PHE A 68 -2.28 4.20 10.45
CA PHE A 68 -1.87 5.59 10.40
C PHE A 68 -2.35 6.38 11.62
N SER A 69 -3.59 6.18 12.06
CA SER A 69 -4.15 6.93 13.19
C SER A 69 -3.49 6.58 14.53
N LYS A 70 -2.96 5.36 14.68
CA LYS A 70 -2.15 4.96 15.84
C LYS A 70 -0.65 5.27 15.69
N GLY A 71 -0.24 5.89 14.59
CA GLY A 71 1.16 6.25 14.34
C GLY A 71 2.08 5.06 14.06
N SER A 72 1.55 3.89 13.69
CA SER A 72 2.37 2.75 13.26
C SER A 72 3.07 3.02 11.92
N SER A 73 2.42 3.77 11.02
CA SER A 73 2.99 4.23 9.76
C SER A 73 2.82 5.74 9.59
N ASN A 74 3.85 6.39 9.05
CA ASN A 74 3.82 7.79 8.64
C ASN A 74 3.14 7.98 7.28
N ALA A 75 3.49 7.12 6.32
CA ALA A 75 2.95 7.02 4.96
C ALA A 75 3.38 5.68 4.38
N CYS A 76 2.62 5.17 3.42
CA CYS A 76 3.00 4.00 2.64
C CYS A 76 2.99 4.33 1.14
N ILE A 77 3.73 3.56 0.35
CA ILE A 77 3.71 3.60 -1.11
C ILE A 77 3.32 2.22 -1.61
N CYS A 78 2.27 2.14 -2.44
CA CYS A 78 1.91 0.95 -3.18
C CYS A 78 2.77 0.83 -4.44
N PHE A 79 3.29 -0.36 -4.71
CA PHE A 79 3.99 -0.69 -5.94
C PHE A 79 3.33 -1.90 -6.61
N GLY A 80 3.37 -1.92 -7.94
CA GLY A 80 2.58 -2.83 -8.78
C GLY A 80 3.14 -4.25 -8.86
N PHE A 81 3.23 -4.95 -7.71
CA PHE A 81 3.64 -6.35 -7.67
C PHE A 81 2.52 -7.29 -8.14
N ASN A 82 1.31 -7.17 -7.59
CA ASN A 82 0.15 -7.95 -8.00
C ASN A 82 -1.10 -7.06 -7.99
N GLY A 83 -1.27 -6.30 -9.07
CA GLY A 83 -2.30 -5.28 -9.23
C GLY A 83 -1.79 -3.86 -9.01
N ASP A 84 -2.59 -2.89 -9.42
CA ASP A 84 -2.30 -1.46 -9.30
C ASP A 84 -2.74 -0.86 -7.96
N GLY A 85 -3.39 -1.68 -7.12
CA GLY A 85 -3.88 -1.32 -5.80
C GLY A 85 -5.20 -0.55 -5.80
N LEU A 86 -5.87 -0.34 -6.94
CA LEU A 86 -7.08 0.49 -7.04
C LEU A 86 -8.17 -0.08 -7.95
N SER A 87 -7.79 -0.67 -9.08
CA SER A 87 -8.71 -1.07 -10.13
C SER A 87 -9.18 -2.50 -9.93
N ALA A 88 -10.48 -2.73 -10.12
CA ALA A 88 -11.05 -4.08 -10.14
C ALA A 88 -10.36 -4.92 -11.23
N TYR A 89 -10.18 -6.21 -10.95
CA TYR A 89 -9.51 -7.20 -11.81
C TYR A 89 -8.04 -6.91 -12.13
N SER A 90 -7.39 -5.94 -11.47
CA SER A 90 -5.98 -5.63 -11.71
C SER A 90 -5.03 -6.69 -11.12
N ALA A 91 -5.45 -7.38 -10.07
CA ALA A 91 -4.67 -8.41 -9.40
C ALA A 91 -5.09 -9.81 -9.84
N THR A 92 -4.12 -10.73 -9.85
CA THR A 92 -4.38 -12.16 -10.02
C THR A 92 -4.56 -12.80 -8.64
N PRO A 93 -5.72 -13.41 -8.33
CA PRO A 93 -5.93 -14.15 -7.08
C PRO A 93 -4.84 -15.19 -6.84
N TYR A 94 -4.42 -15.33 -5.58
CA TYR A 94 -3.38 -16.28 -5.13
C TYR A 94 -1.97 -16.09 -5.72
N ALA A 95 -1.72 -15.06 -6.55
CA ALA A 95 -0.39 -14.73 -7.06
C ALA A 95 0.47 -13.88 -6.10
N GLY A 96 0.03 -13.75 -4.85
CA GLY A 96 0.68 -12.96 -3.80
C GLY A 96 -0.17 -11.75 -3.37
N SER A 97 -0.04 -11.34 -2.13
CA SER A 97 -0.73 -10.15 -1.61
C SER A 97 -0.04 -8.87 -2.08
N ALA A 98 -0.77 -7.76 -1.99
CA ALA A 98 -0.15 -6.44 -2.09
C ALA A 98 1.04 -6.30 -1.13
N SER A 99 2.04 -5.53 -1.54
CA SER A 99 3.22 -5.21 -0.76
C SER A 99 3.46 -3.71 -0.84
N PHE A 100 3.95 -3.11 0.25
CA PHE A 100 4.16 -1.67 0.34
C PHE A 100 5.60 -1.32 0.70
N ILE A 101 6.04 -0.13 0.29
CA ILE A 101 7.09 0.57 1.02
C ILE A 101 6.41 1.25 2.20
N ASP A 102 6.69 0.79 3.41
CA ASP A 102 6.07 1.28 4.63
C ASP A 102 7.05 2.18 5.39
N GLY A 103 6.75 3.48 5.38
CA GLY A 103 7.43 4.46 6.20
C GLY A 103 6.97 4.34 7.64
N VAL A 104 7.72 3.59 8.43
CA VAL A 104 7.40 3.25 9.82
C VAL A 104 7.29 4.53 10.65
N GLY A 105 6.15 4.68 11.32
CA GLY A 105 5.86 5.81 12.20
C GLY A 105 6.46 5.64 13.60
N GLU A 106 6.26 6.63 14.46
CA GLU A 106 6.85 6.68 15.81
C GLU A 106 6.43 5.50 16.69
N ASN A 107 5.22 4.97 16.50
CA ASN A 107 4.70 3.80 17.23
C ASN A 107 4.81 2.51 16.41
N GLY A 108 5.53 2.53 15.29
CA GLY A 108 5.69 1.41 14.40
C GLY A 108 6.86 0.51 14.77
N ASN A 109 6.87 -0.71 14.22
CA ASN A 109 7.96 -1.67 14.39
C ASN A 109 8.65 -1.92 13.04
N MET A 110 9.95 -1.66 12.99
CA MET A 110 10.80 -1.88 11.80
C MET A 110 10.97 -3.36 11.42
N ASN A 111 10.77 -4.27 12.38
CA ASN A 111 11.02 -5.70 12.21
C ASN A 111 9.71 -6.52 12.13
N SER A 112 8.59 -5.88 11.79
CA SER A 112 7.29 -6.55 11.63
C SER A 112 6.86 -6.62 10.16
N GLY A 113 5.80 -7.37 9.88
CA GLY A 113 5.22 -7.50 8.54
C GLY A 113 5.59 -8.79 7.82
N TYR A 114 4.90 -9.05 6.71
CA TYR A 114 4.96 -10.33 5.98
C TYR A 114 5.52 -10.21 4.54
N GLY A 115 6.02 -9.03 4.17
CA GLY A 115 6.53 -8.76 2.82
C GLY A 115 6.76 -7.28 2.50
N ASP A 116 6.21 -6.36 3.31
CA ASP A 116 6.46 -4.92 3.18
C ASP A 116 7.94 -4.56 3.33
N ILE A 117 8.39 -3.58 2.54
CA ILE A 117 9.71 -2.96 2.66
C ILE A 117 9.60 -1.86 3.72
N LYS A 118 10.29 -2.05 4.85
CA LYS A 118 10.27 -1.10 5.97
C LYS A 118 11.38 -0.06 5.83
N ILE A 119 11.02 1.22 5.89
CA ILE A 119 11.97 2.33 6.01
C ILE A 119 11.57 3.26 7.15
N LEU A 120 12.50 4.06 7.67
CA LEU A 120 12.17 5.04 8.70
C LEU A 120 11.21 6.10 8.13
N GLY A 121 10.25 6.57 8.93
CA GLY A 121 9.29 7.59 8.49
C GLY A 121 9.93 8.89 7.97
N LYS A 122 11.10 9.28 8.51
CA LYS A 122 11.88 10.41 8.00
C LYS A 122 12.42 10.16 6.58
N ASP A 123 12.83 8.93 6.30
CA ASP A 123 13.35 8.54 4.98
C ASP A 123 12.20 8.42 3.99
N MET A 124 11.02 7.96 4.42
CA MET A 124 9.79 8.01 3.62
C MET A 124 9.42 9.44 3.24
N THR A 125 9.50 10.39 4.18
CA THR A 125 9.22 11.81 3.91
C THR A 125 10.17 12.37 2.86
N LYS A 126 11.47 12.04 2.97
CA LYS A 126 12.48 12.43 1.99
C LYS A 126 12.23 11.78 0.63
N LEU A 127 11.95 10.47 0.59
CA LEU A 127 11.66 9.72 -0.63
C LEU A 127 10.46 10.32 -1.38
N LEU A 128 9.35 10.56 -0.69
CA LEU A 128 8.14 11.13 -1.29
C LEU A 128 8.39 12.49 -1.97
N SER A 129 9.29 13.31 -1.41
CA SER A 129 9.63 14.62 -1.98
C SER A 129 10.37 14.55 -3.33
N TYR A 130 10.94 13.40 -3.67
CA TYR A 130 11.61 13.17 -4.95
C TYR A 130 10.70 12.55 -6.01
N LEU A 131 9.58 11.95 -5.61
CA LEU A 131 8.76 11.17 -6.53
C LEU A 131 7.73 12.05 -7.25
N CYS A 132 7.70 11.90 -8.57
CA CYS A 132 6.77 12.54 -9.49
C CYS A 132 6.15 11.49 -10.41
N ALA A 133 4.82 11.52 -10.58
CA ALA A 133 4.15 10.54 -11.44
C ALA A 133 4.63 10.61 -12.91
N ASN A 134 4.98 11.80 -13.40
CA ASN A 134 5.44 12.00 -14.78
C ASN A 134 6.79 11.35 -15.08
N ASP A 135 7.59 11.04 -14.05
CA ASP A 135 8.89 10.39 -14.20
C ASP A 135 8.75 8.86 -14.34
N ASN A 136 7.54 8.32 -14.22
CA ASN A 136 7.24 6.88 -14.20
C ASN A 136 8.17 6.10 -13.24
N PRO A 137 8.22 6.48 -11.94
CA PRO A 137 9.16 5.89 -11.01
C PRO A 137 8.90 4.39 -10.82
N VAL A 138 10.00 3.64 -10.67
CA VAL A 138 9.99 2.19 -10.41
C VAL A 138 10.79 1.87 -9.16
N ILE A 139 10.47 0.75 -8.52
CA ILE A 139 11.30 0.14 -7.49
C ILE A 139 11.89 -1.17 -8.03
N THR A 140 13.19 -1.35 -7.83
CA THR A 140 13.87 -2.62 -8.12
C THR A 140 14.28 -3.29 -6.81
N ILE A 141 13.83 -4.53 -6.64
CA ILE A 141 14.09 -5.37 -5.47
C ILE A 141 14.98 -6.51 -5.92
N LYS A 142 16.09 -6.72 -5.22
CA LYS A 142 17.08 -7.76 -5.51
C LYS A 142 17.40 -8.50 -4.22
N SER A 143 17.69 -9.80 -4.33
CA SER A 143 18.29 -10.53 -3.22
C SER A 143 19.59 -9.87 -2.77
N ALA A 144 19.83 -9.90 -1.45
CA ALA A 144 21.14 -9.56 -0.91
C ALA A 144 22.18 -10.54 -1.47
N GLN A 145 23.30 -9.99 -1.96
CA GLN A 145 24.48 -10.77 -2.35
C GLN A 145 25.28 -11.19 -1.12
#